data_AF-A0A959THS0-F1
#
_entry.id   AF-A0A959THS0-F1
#
_cell.length_a   1.000
_cell.length_b   1.000
_cell.length_c   1.000
_cell.angle_alpha   90.00
_cell.angle_beta   90.00
_cell.angle_gamma   90.00
#
_symmetry.space_group_name_H-M   'P 1'
#
loop_
_entity.id
_entity.type
_entity.pdbx_description
1 polymer ?
#
loop_
_entity_poly.entity_id
_entity_poly.type
_entity_poly.pdbx_seq_one_letter_code
_entity_poly.pdbx_strand_id
1 'polypeptide(L)' 'HIIRGLRNSTDHGYERSIALMNRSMGQVDTLFLPAEPEHAHVSSTIVRELIANKADVSAFVPQAVRIP' A
#
# COMPACT_ATOMS: atom_id res chain seq x y z
N HIS A 1 -0.57 -9.38 16.10
CA HIS A 1 -1.47 -8.96 15.00
C HIS A 1 -0.67 -8.15 13.97
N ILE A 2 -1.11 -8.13 12.71
CA ILE A 2 -0.56 -7.35 11.59
C ILE A 2 -1.64 -6.39 11.10
N ILE A 3 -1.26 -5.17 10.68
CA ILE A 3 -2.19 -4.21 10.07
C ILE A 3 -1.80 -4.01 8.61
N ARG A 4 -2.77 -4.06 7.70
CA ARG A 4 -2.58 -3.90 6.25
C ARG A 4 -3.59 -2.93 5.68
N GLY A 5 -3.13 -2.00 4.85
CA GLY A 5 -3.99 -1.13 4.05
C GLY A 5 -4.47 -1.85 2.78
N LEU A 6 -5.72 -1.62 2.37
CA LEU A 6 -6.28 -2.12 1.12
C LEU A 6 -6.74 -0.97 0.24
N ARG A 7 -6.21 -0.86 -0.98
CA ARG A 7 -6.61 0.22 -1.90
C ARG A 7 -7.76 -0.18 -2.81
N ASN A 8 -7.87 -1.47 -3.13
CA ASN A 8 -8.88 -2.00 -4.05
C ASN A 8 -9.12 -3.50 -3.81
N SER A 9 -10.04 -4.09 -4.59
CA SER A 9 -10.36 -5.51 -4.56
C SER A 9 -9.19 -6.43 -4.95
N THR A 10 -8.27 -5.95 -5.80
CA THR A 10 -7.09 -6.70 -6.24
C THR A 10 -6.10 -6.89 -5.09
N ASP A 11 -5.81 -5.82 -4.33
CA ASP A 11 -4.97 -5.89 -3.12
C ASP A 11 -5.57 -6.90 -2.12
N HIS A 12 -6.89 -6.89 -1.93
CA HIS A 12 -7.55 -7.76 -0.96
C HIS A 12 -7.32 -9.25 -1.20
N GLY A 13 -7.39 -9.72 -2.45
CA GLY A 13 -7.19 -11.15 -2.76
C GLY A 13 -5.78 -11.63 -2.42
N TYR A 14 -4.77 -10.82 -2.77
CA TYR A 14 -3.36 -11.12 -2.48
C TYR A 14 -3.08 -11.07 -0.98
N GLU A 15 -3.49 -10.00 -0.31
CA GLU A 15 -3.24 -9.78 1.11
C GLU A 15 -3.99 -10.77 2.01
N ARG A 16 -5.20 -11.19 1.63
CA ARG A 16 -5.95 -12.24 2.32
C ARG A 16 -5.20 -13.57 2.30
N SER A 17 -4.58 -13.91 1.18
CA SER A 17 -3.81 -15.16 1.05
C SER A 17 -2.62 -15.15 2.02
N ILE A 18 -1.92 -14.02 2.13
CA ILE A 18 -0.82 -13.83 3.09
C ILE A 18 -1.34 -13.91 4.54
N ALA A 19 -2.46 -13.25 4.85
CA ALA A 19 -3.05 -13.29 6.19
C ALA A 19 -3.40 -14.72 6.63
N LEU A 20 -3.96 -15.53 5.73
CA LEU A 20 -4.27 -16.94 6.02
C LEU A 20 -2.99 -17.76 6.30
N MET A 21 -1.92 -17.52 5.56
CA MET A 21 -0.62 -18.18 5.82
C MET A 21 0.01 -17.74 7.14
N ASN A 22 -0.02 -16.45 7.45
CA ASN A 22 0.48 -15.95 8.74
C ASN A 22 -0.31 -16.54 9.92
N ARG A 23 -1.63 -16.70 9.74
CA ARG A 23 -2.48 -17.34 10.74
C ARG A 23 -2.17 -18.83 10.91
N SER A 24 -1.90 -19.57 9.83
CA SER A 24 -1.57 -21.00 9.91
C SER A 24 -0.18 -21.27 10.50
N MET A 25 0.80 -20.40 10.24
CA MET A 25 2.18 -20.58 10.72
C MET A 25 2.41 -20.09 12.15
N GLY A 26 1.67 -19.07 12.61
CA GLY A 26 1.97 -18.40 13.88
C GLY A 26 0.78 -17.83 14.62
N GLN A 27 -0.45 -18.18 14.26
CA GLN A 27 -1.68 -17.65 14.88
C GLN A 27 -1.73 -16.11 14.91
N VAL A 28 -1.13 -15.47 13.89
CA VAL A 28 -1.11 -14.02 13.79
C VAL A 28 -2.33 -13.55 13.01
N ASP A 29 -3.22 -12.80 13.66
CA ASP A 29 -4.34 -12.17 12.93
C ASP A 29 -3.89 -10.93 12.16
N THR A 30 -4.54 -10.68 11.02
CA THR A 30 -4.34 -9.50 10.20
C THR A 30 -5.61 -8.66 10.18
N LEU A 31 -5.48 -7.38 10.53
CA LEU A 31 -6.52 -6.37 10.39
C LEU A 31 -6.33 -5.61 9.08
N PHE A 32 -7.40 -5.55 8.29
CA PHE A 32 -7.44 -4.80 7.04
C PHE A 32 -8.12 -3.45 7.22
N LEU A 33 -7.48 -2.39 6.75
CA LEU A 33 -8.01 -1.04 6.74
C LEU A 33 -8.18 -0.57 5.29
N PRO A 34 -9.39 -0.27 4.81
CA PRO A 34 -9.56 0.30 3.48
C PRO A 34 -8.94 1.69 3.43
N ALA A 35 -8.26 1.99 2.33
CA ALA A 35 -7.80 3.35 2.05
C ALA A 35 -8.99 4.24 1.70
N GLU A 36 -8.87 5.52 2.01
CA GLU A 36 -9.82 6.52 1.52
C GLU A 36 -9.79 6.57 -0.02
N PRO A 37 -10.94 6.73 -0.70
CA PRO A 37 -11.00 6.69 -2.16
C PRO A 37 -10.03 7.67 -2.84
N GLU A 38 -9.80 8.84 -2.23
CA GLU A 38 -8.86 9.85 -2.71
C GLU A 38 -7.39 9.40 -2.69
N HIS A 39 -7.04 8.36 -1.94
CA HIS A 39 -5.68 7.82 -1.87
C HIS A 39 -5.52 6.46 -2.54
N ALA A 40 -6.61 5.85 -3.02
CA ALA A 40 -6.60 4.51 -3.61
C ALA A 40 -5.70 4.37 -4.85
N HIS A 41 -5.44 5.48 -5.56
CA HIS A 41 -4.62 5.52 -6.77
C HIS A 41 -3.11 5.65 -6.49
N VAL A 42 -2.72 5.95 -5.25
CA VAL A 42 -1.31 6.18 -4.90
C VAL A 42 -0.59 4.85 -4.66
N SER A 43 0.57 4.68 -5.29
CA SER A 43 1.47 3.56 -5.01
C SER A 43 2.93 3.98 -5.15
N SER A 44 3.82 3.39 -4.35
CA SER A 44 5.26 3.70 -4.45
C SER A 44 5.83 3.34 -5.82
N THR A 45 5.28 2.32 -6.50
CA THR A 45 5.70 1.96 -7.86
C THR A 45 5.38 3.08 -8.84
N ILE A 46 4.13 3.56 -8.86
CA ILE A 46 3.70 4.67 -9.74
C ILE A 46 4.46 5.95 -9.40
N VAL A 47 4.62 6.29 -8.11
CA VAL A 47 5.35 7.49 -7.68
C VAL A 47 6.81 7.42 -8.12
N ARG A 48 7.49 6.28 -7.98
CA ARG A 48 8.88 6.12 -8.45
C ARG A 48 9.00 6.24 -9.96
N GLU A 49 8.01 5.74 -10.71
CA GLU A 49 7.96 5.87 -12.16
C GLU A 49 7.77 7.34 -12.59
N LEU A 50 6.91 8.09 -11.91
CA LEU A 50 6.75 9.53 -12.12
C LEU A 50 8.04 10.30 -11.85
N ILE A 51 8.75 9.98 -10.76
CA ILE A 51 10.07 10.55 -10.44
C ILE A 51 11.07 10.27 -11.57
N ALA A 52 11.13 9.01 -12.04
CA ALA A 52 12.02 8.63 -13.15
C ALA A 52 11.71 9.40 -14.45
N ASN A 53 10.45 9.78 -14.66
CA ASN A 53 10.00 10.60 -15.79
C ASN A 53 10.04 12.12 -15.51
N LYS A 54 10.68 12.56 -14.41
CA LYS A 54 10.83 13.97 -14.03
C LYS A 54 9.51 14.72 -13.80
N ALA A 55 8.44 14.01 -13.44
CA ALA A 55 7.18 14.62 -13.05
C ALA A 55 7.24 15.17 -11.61
N ASP A 56 6.44 16.20 -11.32
CA ASP A 56 6.23 16.67 -9.95
C ASP A 56 5.30 15.70 -9.20
N VAL A 57 5.77 15.19 -8.06
CA VAL A 57 5.07 14.23 -7.21
C VAL A 57 4.73 14.78 -5.82
N SER A 58 4.94 16.08 -5.57
CA SER A 58 4.77 16.73 -4.27
C SER A 58 3.38 16.53 -3.65
N ALA A 59 2.34 16.35 -4.46
CA ALA A 59 0.98 16.05 -4.02
C ALA A 59 0.76 14.62 -3.50
N PHE A 60 1.65 13.67 -3.84
CA PHE A 60 1.49 12.24 -3.55
C PHE A 60 2.42 11.73 -2.44
N VAL A 61 3.34 12.56 -1.96
CA VAL A 61 4.31 12.20 -0.92
C VAL A 61 4.39 13.28 0.15
N PRO A 62 4.58 12.92 1.44
CA PRO A 62 4.83 13.90 2.49
C PRO A 62 6.10 14.71 2.21
N GLN A 63 6.15 15.96 2.69
CA GLN A 63 7.31 16.85 2.53
C GLN A 63 8.63 16.27 3.09
N ALA A 64 8.55 15.34 4.05
CA ALA A 64 9.71 14.66 4.62
C ALA A 64 10.37 13.66 3.65
N VAL A 65 9.72 13.30 2.54
CA VAL A 65 10.27 12.35 1.57
C VAL A 65 11.29 13.06 0.67
N ARG A 66 12.54 12.58 0.69
CA ARG A 66 13.58 13.06 -0.22
C ARG A 66 13.36 12.48 -1.62
N ILE A 67 13.09 13.35 -2.59
CA ILE A 67 13.01 12.99 -4.00
C ILE A 67 14.44 13.05 -4.57
N PRO A 68 14.94 11.95 -5.17
CA PRO A 68 16.29 11.86 -5.74
C PRO A 68 16.45 12.66 -7.04
#